data_AF-A0A017TCG1-F1
#
_entry.id   AF-A0A017TCG1-F1
#
_cell.length_a   1.000
_cell.length_b   1.000
_cell.length_c   1.000
_cell.angle_alpha   90.00
_cell.angle_beta   90.00
_cell.angle_gamma   90.00
#
_symmetry.space_group_name_H-M   'P 1'
#
loop_
_entity.id
_entity.type
_entity.pdbx_description
1 polymer ?
#
loop_
_entity_poly.entity_id
_entity_poly.type
_entity_poly.pdbx_seq_one_letter_code
_entity_poly.pdbx_strand_id
1 'polypeptide(L)'
;MTRALALVCVVLAAATSSVGCGSTSGQGDQVPESVQKARAARQPERLLEQGLAFARAQDYTRAEQYLSAALAAGAPAEKALPPLIRACVAENRFRAALTHAEPQLRKSPQDHRLRFVVASLHASVGDTVAALEHLEQVAQLRPDYAEVHYAMAVLYRDELQDLGRADELFRKYLELEPRGEHADEARGSLLKLVRPVSDRSPGQGRGADEEVESPAATEDGGAMPGRGGRTREEAGAAPAATSPPTGGGATAPSGRPVRVDPPSPNPVQVQGTRDTLATPPR
;
A
#
# COMPACT_ATOMS: atom_id res chain seq x y z
N MET A 1 64.83 42.72 -16.36
CA MET A 1 66.03 42.62 -17.23
C MET A 1 66.25 41.13 -17.56
N THR A 2 65.45 40.48 -18.41
CA THR A 2 65.51 40.39 -19.89
C THR A 2 66.82 39.84 -20.47
N ARG A 3 66.86 38.54 -20.77
CA ARG A 3 67.43 37.83 -21.95
C ARG A 3 66.75 36.44 -21.96
N ALA A 4 65.86 35.96 -22.86
CA ALA A 4 65.65 36.05 -24.31
C ALA A 4 66.92 35.69 -25.12
N LEU A 5 66.95 34.85 -26.16
CA LEU A 5 66.07 33.86 -26.82
C LEU A 5 66.89 33.35 -28.03
N ALA A 6 66.88 32.05 -28.39
CA ALA A 6 67.17 31.45 -29.73
C ALA A 6 67.41 29.92 -29.54
N LEU A 7 66.58 28.95 -29.99
CA LEU A 7 66.08 28.59 -31.34
C LEU A 7 67.26 28.37 -32.31
N VAL A 8 67.53 27.26 -33.02
CA VAL A 8 66.73 26.30 -33.82
C VAL A 8 67.66 25.11 -34.20
N CYS A 9 67.15 23.87 -34.31
CA CYS A 9 67.30 23.01 -35.51
C CYS A 9 66.75 21.58 -35.30
N VAL A 10 65.71 21.30 -36.05
CA VAL A 10 64.97 20.04 -36.24
C VAL A 10 65.72 19.14 -37.23
N VAL A 11 65.80 17.82 -36.96
CA VAL A 11 65.82 16.79 -38.02
C VAL A 11 65.00 15.57 -37.56
N LEU A 12 64.02 15.20 -38.39
CA LEU A 12 63.17 14.01 -38.38
C LEU A 12 63.82 12.86 -39.19
N ALA A 13 63.68 11.61 -38.74
CA ALA A 13 63.53 10.37 -39.57
C ALA A 13 63.44 9.14 -38.63
N ALA A 14 62.27 8.54 -38.37
CA ALA A 14 61.54 7.55 -39.18
C ALA A 14 62.10 6.11 -39.17
N ALA A 15 61.37 5.23 -38.47
CA ALA A 15 61.07 3.81 -38.71
C ALA A 15 62.18 2.78 -38.98
N THR A 16 62.19 1.70 -38.19
CA THR A 16 62.03 0.32 -38.71
C THR A 16 61.50 -0.60 -37.61
N SER A 17 60.35 -1.21 -37.89
CA SER A 17 59.75 -2.32 -37.16
C SER A 17 60.29 -3.64 -37.74
N SER A 18 60.66 -4.62 -36.92
CA SER A 18 60.33 -6.05 -37.10
C SER A 18 60.97 -6.91 -35.99
N VAL A 19 60.14 -7.49 -35.13
CA VAL A 19 59.71 -8.90 -35.06
C VAL A 19 60.67 -9.79 -34.26
N GLY A 20 60.16 -10.26 -33.13
CA GLY A 20 60.64 -11.41 -32.38
C GLY A 20 59.51 -11.97 -31.53
N CYS A 21 58.61 -12.74 -32.15
CA CYS A 21 57.52 -13.45 -31.49
C CYS A 21 58.08 -14.44 -30.46
N GLY A 22 57.95 -14.12 -29.17
CA GLY A 22 58.01 -15.09 -28.08
C GLY A 22 56.59 -15.57 -27.80
N SER A 23 56.26 -16.76 -28.29
CA SER A 23 55.01 -17.48 -28.02
C SER A 23 54.87 -17.77 -26.53
N THR A 24 54.06 -16.98 -25.81
CA THR A 24 53.45 -17.43 -24.56
C THR A 24 52.12 -18.08 -24.90
N SER A 25 52.21 -19.37 -25.21
CA SER A 25 51.09 -20.28 -25.25
C SER A 25 50.46 -20.38 -23.85
N GLY A 26 49.20 -20.00 -23.73
CA GLY A 26 48.30 -20.57 -22.72
C GLY A 26 48.26 -19.90 -21.35
N GLN A 27 48.02 -18.59 -21.28
CA GLN A 27 47.34 -18.02 -20.11
C GLN A 27 46.03 -17.40 -20.62
N GLY A 28 45.02 -18.25 -20.79
CA GLY A 28 43.67 -17.81 -21.12
C GLY A 28 43.20 -16.75 -20.13
N ASP A 29 42.22 -15.95 -20.53
CA ASP A 29 41.54 -14.89 -19.79
C ASP A 29 41.11 -15.29 -18.35
N GLN A 30 42.07 -15.53 -17.46
CA GLN A 30 41.85 -15.82 -16.07
C GLN A 30 41.56 -14.48 -15.42
N VAL A 31 40.27 -14.11 -15.47
CA VAL A 31 39.70 -13.06 -14.64
C VAL A 31 40.32 -13.21 -13.25
N PRO A 32 40.97 -12.17 -12.68
CA PRO A 32 41.71 -12.29 -11.44
C PRO A 32 40.83 -12.96 -10.37
N GLU A 33 41.41 -13.84 -9.55
CA GLU A 33 40.65 -14.58 -8.53
C GLU A 33 39.84 -13.64 -7.62
N SER A 34 40.35 -12.43 -7.36
CA SER A 34 39.66 -11.34 -6.65
C SER A 34 38.41 -10.84 -7.38
N VAL A 35 38.46 -10.73 -8.71
CA VAL A 35 37.35 -10.32 -9.57
C VAL A 35 36.36 -11.47 -9.75
N GLN A 36 36.82 -12.72 -9.84
CA GLN A 36 35.92 -13.89 -9.82
C GLN A 36 35.20 -14.04 -8.48
N LYS A 37 35.90 -13.85 -7.35
CA LYS A 37 35.30 -13.84 -6.01
C LYS A 37 34.32 -12.67 -5.85
N ALA A 38 34.64 -11.49 -6.36
CA ALA A 38 33.73 -10.34 -6.34
C ALA A 38 32.49 -10.57 -7.24
N ARG A 39 32.65 -11.21 -8.40
CA ARG A 39 31.57 -11.56 -9.31
C ARG A 39 30.70 -12.69 -8.74
N ALA A 40 31.31 -13.69 -8.11
CA ALA A 40 30.64 -14.76 -7.38
C ALA A 40 29.91 -14.25 -6.13
N ALA A 41 30.44 -13.24 -5.45
CA ALA A 41 29.77 -12.56 -4.33
C ALA A 41 28.58 -11.71 -4.79
N ARG A 42 28.57 -11.30 -6.07
CA ARG A 42 27.45 -10.59 -6.71
C ARG A 42 26.51 -11.51 -7.49
N GLN A 43 26.68 -12.84 -7.40
CA GLN A 43 25.73 -13.77 -8.01
C GLN A 43 24.36 -13.59 -7.32
N PRO A 44 23.30 -13.28 -8.09
CA PRO A 44 21.98 -13.04 -7.53
C PRO A 44 21.47 -14.24 -6.72
N GLU A 45 21.82 -15.47 -7.11
CA GLU A 45 21.45 -16.70 -6.42
C GLU A 45 22.10 -16.79 -5.04
N ARG A 46 23.39 -16.47 -4.94
CA ARG A 46 24.12 -16.52 -3.66
C ARG A 46 23.61 -15.44 -2.69
N LEU A 47 23.36 -14.24 -3.17
CA LEU A 47 22.78 -13.16 -2.37
C LEU A 47 21.38 -13.55 -1.88
N LEU A 48 20.58 -14.17 -2.75
CA LEU A 48 19.26 -14.69 -2.39
C LEU A 48 19.35 -15.76 -1.29
N GLU A 49 20.23 -16.75 -1.43
CA GLU A 49 20.43 -17.78 -0.42
C GLU A 49 20.83 -17.20 0.95
N GLN A 50 21.76 -16.23 0.96
CA GLN A 50 22.18 -15.55 2.18
C GLN A 50 21.02 -14.78 2.81
N GLY A 51 20.29 -14.00 2.01
CA GLY A 51 19.12 -13.25 2.47
C GLY A 51 18.03 -14.15 3.05
N LEU A 52 17.78 -15.30 2.42
CA LEU A 52 16.84 -16.30 2.93
C LEU A 52 17.33 -16.94 4.25
N ALA A 53 18.63 -17.19 4.39
CA ALA A 53 19.20 -17.72 5.62
C ALA A 53 19.02 -16.72 6.78
N PHE A 54 19.31 -15.43 6.57
CA PHE A 54 19.08 -14.40 7.58
C PHE A 54 17.58 -14.21 7.89
N ALA A 55 16.70 -14.28 6.89
CA ALA A 55 15.27 -14.20 7.10
C ALA A 55 14.75 -15.35 7.99
N ARG A 56 15.28 -16.58 7.82
CA ARG A 56 14.95 -17.72 8.69
C ARG A 56 15.53 -17.56 10.11
N ALA A 57 16.69 -16.92 10.22
CA ALA A 57 17.29 -16.57 11.50
C ALA A 57 16.62 -15.35 12.17
N GLN A 58 15.58 -14.77 11.55
CA GLN A 58 14.87 -13.56 11.99
C GLN A 58 15.76 -12.31 12.13
N ASP A 59 16.92 -12.34 11.49
CA ASP A 59 17.77 -11.16 11.35
C ASP A 59 17.27 -10.36 10.14
N TYR A 60 16.19 -9.62 10.36
CA TYR A 60 15.46 -8.94 9.29
C TYR A 60 16.27 -7.81 8.66
N THR A 61 17.11 -7.13 9.43
CA THR A 61 18.02 -6.10 8.92
C THR A 61 19.00 -6.67 7.89
N ARG A 62 19.71 -7.77 8.20
CA ARG A 62 20.60 -8.42 7.22
C ARG A 62 19.80 -9.07 6.09
N ALA A 63 18.66 -9.67 6.39
CA ALA A 63 17.79 -10.25 5.36
C ALA A 63 17.40 -9.20 4.31
N GLU A 64 16.96 -8.02 4.72
CA GLU A 64 16.61 -6.92 3.81
C GLU A 64 17.79 -6.53 2.92
N GLN A 65 18.99 -6.38 3.49
CA GLN A 65 20.19 -6.01 2.75
C GLN A 65 20.53 -7.04 1.66
N TYR A 66 20.58 -8.32 2.00
CA TYR A 66 20.92 -9.37 1.04
C TYR A 66 19.81 -9.61 0.01
N LEU A 67 18.54 -9.59 0.40
CA LEU A 67 17.41 -9.80 -0.50
C LEU A 67 17.21 -8.64 -1.47
N SER A 68 17.36 -7.40 -1.00
CA SER A 68 17.29 -6.22 -1.88
C SER A 68 18.48 -6.18 -2.85
N ALA A 69 19.69 -6.54 -2.40
CA ALA A 69 20.85 -6.69 -3.27
C ALA A 69 20.65 -7.81 -4.30
N ALA A 70 20.06 -8.95 -3.90
CA ALA A 70 19.74 -10.04 -4.81
C ALA A 70 18.77 -9.58 -5.91
N LEU A 71 17.67 -8.90 -5.54
CA LEU A 71 16.72 -8.32 -6.50
C LEU A 71 17.40 -7.34 -7.47
N ALA A 72 18.26 -6.46 -6.95
CA ALA A 72 19.01 -5.51 -7.77
C ALA A 72 19.99 -6.20 -8.73
N ALA A 73 20.55 -7.35 -8.33
CA ALA A 73 21.44 -8.18 -9.14
C ALA A 73 20.68 -9.07 -10.15
N GLY A 74 19.35 -9.00 -10.22
CA GLY A 74 18.53 -9.75 -11.16
C GLY A 74 18.01 -11.09 -10.65
N ALA A 75 18.03 -11.32 -9.33
CA ALA A 75 17.38 -12.50 -8.75
C ALA A 75 15.88 -12.50 -9.07
N PRO A 76 15.26 -13.69 -9.21
CA PRO A 76 13.83 -13.83 -9.44
C PRO A 76 13.01 -13.12 -8.36
N ALA A 77 12.16 -12.19 -8.79
CA ALA A 77 11.37 -11.36 -7.89
C ALA A 77 10.39 -12.20 -7.08
N GLU A 78 9.81 -13.24 -7.68
CA GLU A 78 8.90 -14.17 -7.04
C GLU A 78 9.51 -14.91 -5.84
N LYS A 79 10.84 -15.07 -5.81
CA LYS A 79 11.55 -15.73 -4.69
C LYS A 79 12.04 -14.74 -3.66
N ALA A 80 12.57 -13.60 -4.11
CA ALA A 80 13.24 -12.65 -3.23
C ALA A 80 12.29 -11.62 -2.60
N LEU A 81 11.22 -11.22 -3.30
CA LEU A 81 10.32 -10.17 -2.86
C LEU A 81 9.45 -10.57 -1.65
N PRO A 82 8.80 -11.76 -1.60
CA PRO A 82 7.99 -12.14 -0.44
C PRO A 82 8.75 -12.15 0.90
N PRO A 83 9.94 -12.78 1.02
CA PRO A 83 10.70 -12.74 2.28
C PRO A 83 11.24 -11.33 2.59
N LEU A 84 11.51 -10.50 1.58
CA LEU A 84 11.95 -9.12 1.75
C LEU A 84 10.84 -8.27 2.37
N ILE A 85 9.63 -8.32 1.78
CA ILE A 85 8.45 -7.61 2.32
C ILE A 85 8.18 -8.08 3.75
N ARG A 86 8.23 -9.39 4.01
CA ARG A 86 8.03 -9.93 5.36
C ARG A 86 9.07 -9.41 6.36
N ALA A 87 10.33 -9.30 5.96
CA ALA A 87 11.38 -8.74 6.81
C ALA A 87 11.09 -7.26 7.16
N CYS A 88 10.74 -6.44 6.16
CA CYS A 88 10.38 -5.04 6.38
C CYS A 88 9.13 -4.89 7.26
N VAL A 89 8.09 -5.71 7.05
CA VAL A 89 6.85 -5.70 7.85
C VAL A 89 7.13 -6.13 9.29
N ALA A 90 7.99 -7.13 9.52
CA ALA A 90 8.36 -7.56 10.86
C ALA A 90 9.08 -6.46 11.67
N GLU A 91 9.81 -5.57 11.00
CA GLU A 91 10.42 -4.37 11.61
C GLU A 91 9.51 -3.14 11.58
N ASN A 92 8.23 -3.26 11.18
CA ASN A 92 7.27 -2.16 11.05
C ASN A 92 7.70 -1.09 10.02
N ARG A 93 8.56 -1.44 9.06
CA ARG A 93 9.13 -0.56 8.03
C ARG A 93 8.32 -0.63 6.73
N PHE A 94 7.03 -0.31 6.80
CA PHE A 94 6.10 -0.43 5.66
C PHE A 94 6.49 0.42 4.44
N ARG A 95 7.03 1.64 4.65
CA ARG A 95 7.53 2.48 3.55
C ARG A 95 8.71 1.85 2.80
N ALA A 96 9.58 1.12 3.50
CA ALA A 96 10.67 0.37 2.87
C ALA A 96 10.11 -0.80 2.05
N ALA A 97 9.10 -1.50 2.57
CA ALA A 97 8.42 -2.55 1.83
C ALA A 97 7.80 -2.02 0.52
N LEU A 98 7.12 -0.86 0.55
CA LEU A 98 6.58 -0.20 -0.66
C LEU A 98 7.69 0.12 -1.68
N THR A 99 8.82 0.64 -1.20
CA THR A 99 9.99 0.95 -2.06
C THR A 99 10.47 -0.27 -2.86
N HIS A 100 10.34 -1.47 -2.30
CA HIS A 100 10.70 -2.72 -2.96
C HIS A 100 9.56 -3.33 -3.80
N ALA A 101 8.31 -3.18 -3.36
CA ALA A 101 7.15 -3.83 -3.97
C ALA A 101 6.61 -3.08 -5.20
N GLU A 102 6.47 -1.76 -5.14
CA GLU A 102 5.88 -0.97 -6.25
C GLU A 102 6.65 -1.10 -7.58
N PRO A 103 8.00 -1.08 -7.62
CA PRO A 103 8.71 -1.28 -8.88
C PRO A 103 8.42 -2.64 -9.52
N GLN A 104 8.16 -3.67 -8.70
CA GLN A 104 7.82 -5.01 -9.20
C GLN A 104 6.38 -5.03 -9.71
N LEU A 105 5.45 -4.36 -9.03
CA LEU A 105 4.08 -4.21 -9.50
C LEU A 105 4.01 -3.46 -10.84
N ARG A 106 4.86 -2.44 -11.04
CA ARG A 106 4.96 -1.72 -12.33
C ARG A 106 5.42 -2.63 -13.47
N LYS A 107 6.28 -3.62 -13.20
CA LYS A 107 6.71 -4.61 -14.20
C LYS A 107 5.64 -5.67 -14.48
N SER A 108 4.85 -6.00 -13.47
CA SER A 108 3.82 -7.03 -13.52
C SER A 108 2.45 -6.46 -13.11
N PRO A 109 1.86 -5.58 -13.93
CA PRO A 109 0.64 -4.85 -13.54
C PRO A 109 -0.59 -5.74 -13.37
N GLN A 110 -0.57 -6.96 -13.90
CA GLN A 110 -1.67 -7.93 -13.76
C GLN A 110 -1.52 -8.85 -12.53
N ASP A 111 -0.44 -8.72 -11.76
CA ASP A 111 -0.26 -9.49 -10.53
C ASP A 111 -1.16 -8.93 -9.42
N HIS A 112 -2.39 -9.46 -9.37
CA HIS A 112 -3.40 -9.11 -8.38
C HIS A 112 -2.95 -9.45 -6.95
N ARG A 113 -2.10 -10.46 -6.74
CA ARG A 113 -1.58 -10.82 -5.41
C ARG A 113 -0.58 -9.79 -4.92
N LEU A 114 0.37 -9.41 -5.77
CA LEU A 114 1.31 -8.34 -5.45
C LEU A 114 0.59 -7.00 -5.26
N ARG A 115 -0.42 -6.70 -6.09
CA ARG A 115 -1.24 -5.50 -5.94
C ARG A 115 -1.98 -5.47 -4.61
N PHE A 116 -2.53 -6.61 -4.16
CA PHE A 116 -3.15 -6.72 -2.84
C PHE A 116 -2.14 -6.44 -1.71
N VAL A 117 -0.94 -7.01 -1.80
CA VAL A 117 0.14 -6.74 -0.81
C VAL A 117 0.51 -5.26 -0.78
N VAL A 118 0.66 -4.61 -1.95
CA VAL A 118 0.92 -3.15 -2.03
C VAL A 118 -0.22 -2.36 -1.39
N ALA A 119 -1.48 -2.74 -1.62
CA ALA A 119 -2.62 -2.10 -0.98
C ALA A 119 -2.60 -2.22 0.55
N SER A 120 -2.31 -3.42 1.08
CA SER A 120 -2.16 -3.64 2.53
C SER A 120 -1.02 -2.82 3.12
N LEU A 121 0.07 -2.63 2.37
CA LEU A 121 1.18 -1.77 2.79
C LEU A 121 0.80 -0.28 2.80
N HIS A 122 0.03 0.20 1.82
CA HIS A 122 -0.53 1.56 1.82
C HIS A 122 -1.47 1.78 3.01
N ALA A 123 -2.35 0.82 3.30
CA ALA A 123 -3.21 0.86 4.49
C ALA A 123 -2.37 0.96 5.79
N SER A 124 -1.28 0.18 5.88
CA SER A 124 -0.40 0.16 7.06
C SER A 124 0.37 1.48 7.28
N VAL A 125 0.60 2.27 6.22
CA VAL A 125 1.19 3.62 6.35
C VAL A 125 0.15 4.73 6.54
N GLY A 126 -1.14 4.39 6.57
CA GLY A 126 -2.25 5.34 6.69
C GLY A 126 -2.65 6.02 5.37
N ASP A 127 -2.18 5.50 4.23
CA ASP A 127 -2.57 6.00 2.91
C ASP A 127 -3.82 5.25 2.42
N THR A 128 -4.95 5.57 3.05
CA THR A 128 -6.24 4.91 2.80
C THR A 128 -6.71 5.08 1.36
N VAL A 129 -6.40 6.22 0.73
CA VAL A 129 -6.80 6.50 -0.66
C VAL A 129 -6.07 5.55 -1.61
N ALA A 130 -4.74 5.50 -1.55
CA ALA A 130 -3.97 4.59 -2.41
C ALA A 130 -4.29 3.11 -2.14
N ALA A 131 -4.55 2.75 -0.87
CA ALA A 131 -4.96 1.41 -0.51
C ALA A 131 -6.27 1.01 -1.21
N LEU A 132 -7.31 1.86 -1.15
CA LEU A 132 -8.59 1.59 -1.79
C LEU A 132 -8.47 1.53 -3.32
N GLU A 133 -7.73 2.45 -3.95
CA GLU A 133 -7.51 2.42 -5.41
C GLU A 133 -6.89 1.09 -5.86
N HIS A 134 -5.90 0.58 -5.11
CA HIS A 134 -5.30 -0.71 -5.41
C HIS A 134 -6.25 -1.87 -5.14
N LEU A 135 -7.00 -1.88 -4.04
CA LEU A 135 -7.98 -2.92 -3.73
C LEU A 135 -9.10 -2.98 -4.77
N GLU A 136 -9.61 -1.84 -5.24
CA GLU A 136 -10.62 -1.77 -6.29
C GLU A 136 -10.13 -2.40 -7.60
N GLN A 137 -8.88 -2.14 -7.99
CA GLN A 137 -8.27 -2.79 -9.14
C GLN A 137 -8.13 -4.31 -8.94
N VAL A 138 -7.81 -4.77 -7.73
CA VAL A 138 -7.80 -6.20 -7.43
C VAL A 138 -9.21 -6.79 -7.55
N ALA A 139 -10.24 -6.12 -7.02
CA ALA A 139 -11.63 -6.56 -7.12
C ALA A 139 -12.12 -6.60 -8.59
N GLN A 140 -11.63 -5.71 -9.45
CA GLN A 140 -11.91 -5.73 -10.90
C GLN A 140 -11.24 -6.93 -11.59
N LEU A 141 -9.98 -7.22 -11.25
CA LEU A 141 -9.24 -8.35 -11.83
C LEU A 141 -9.74 -9.70 -11.31
N ARG A 142 -10.16 -9.75 -10.05
CA ARG A 142 -10.61 -10.95 -9.34
C ARG A 142 -11.82 -10.62 -8.46
N PRO A 143 -13.04 -10.61 -9.03
CA PRO A 143 -14.26 -10.34 -8.28
C PRO A 143 -14.57 -11.39 -7.20
N ASP A 144 -13.96 -12.57 -7.31
CA ASP A 144 -14.08 -13.72 -6.40
C ASP A 144 -13.03 -13.72 -5.28
N TYR A 145 -12.12 -12.73 -5.25
CA TYR A 145 -11.09 -12.66 -4.21
C TYR A 145 -11.69 -12.07 -2.92
N ALA A 146 -12.06 -12.94 -2.00
CA ALA A 146 -12.81 -12.59 -0.81
C ALA A 146 -12.05 -11.58 0.08
N GLU A 147 -10.75 -11.79 0.26
CA GLU A 147 -9.87 -11.01 1.12
C GLU A 147 -9.82 -9.53 0.74
N VAL A 148 -10.07 -9.19 -0.54
CA VAL A 148 -10.17 -7.79 -0.99
C VAL A 148 -11.40 -7.11 -0.43
N HIS A 149 -12.54 -7.79 -0.44
CA HIS A 149 -13.78 -7.25 0.09
C HIS A 149 -13.68 -7.05 1.59
N TYR A 150 -13.05 -7.99 2.29
CA TYR A 150 -12.74 -7.85 3.70
C TYR A 150 -11.81 -6.64 3.97
N ALA A 151 -10.69 -6.54 3.26
CA ALA A 151 -9.74 -5.43 3.44
C ALA A 151 -10.38 -4.06 3.16
N MET A 152 -11.19 -3.94 2.12
CA MET A 152 -11.96 -2.72 1.85
C MET A 152 -12.96 -2.44 2.97
N ALA A 153 -13.69 -3.46 3.45
CA ALA A 153 -14.67 -3.30 4.52
C ALA A 153 -14.02 -2.75 5.80
N VAL A 154 -12.85 -3.27 6.18
CA VAL A 154 -12.06 -2.80 7.33
C VAL A 154 -11.67 -1.33 7.14
N LEU A 155 -11.19 -0.93 5.97
CA LEU A 155 -10.86 0.48 5.69
C LEU A 155 -12.10 1.40 5.77
N TYR A 156 -13.23 0.97 5.22
CA TYR A 156 -14.47 1.75 5.31
C TYR A 156 -14.98 1.85 6.76
N ARG A 157 -14.86 0.79 7.55
CA ARG A 157 -15.26 0.74 8.96
C ARG A 157 -14.37 1.61 9.83
N ASP A 158 -13.06 1.44 9.72
CA ASP A 158 -12.10 1.95 10.71
C ASP A 158 -11.56 3.34 10.32
N GLU A 159 -11.28 3.58 9.04
CA GLU A 159 -10.67 4.85 8.58
C GLU A 159 -11.71 5.86 8.07
N LEU A 160 -12.70 5.39 7.30
CA LEU A 160 -13.70 6.28 6.69
C LEU A 160 -14.99 6.41 7.50
N GLN A 161 -15.19 5.54 8.50
CA GLN A 161 -16.41 5.48 9.33
C GLN A 161 -17.71 5.34 8.51
N ASP A 162 -17.62 4.79 7.30
CA ASP A 162 -18.76 4.47 6.44
C ASP A 162 -19.20 3.03 6.71
N LEU A 163 -20.01 2.89 7.78
CA LEU A 163 -20.51 1.59 8.22
C LEU A 163 -21.45 0.95 7.20
N GLY A 164 -22.08 1.73 6.32
CA GLY A 164 -22.98 1.20 5.30
C GLY A 164 -22.20 0.45 4.22
N ARG A 165 -21.17 1.09 3.67
CA ARG A 165 -20.28 0.41 2.70
C ARG A 165 -19.52 -0.74 3.33
N ALA A 166 -19.06 -0.59 4.57
CA ALA A 166 -18.39 -1.68 5.28
C ALA A 166 -19.30 -2.91 5.41
N ASP A 167 -20.57 -2.71 5.78
CA ASP A 167 -21.57 -3.76 5.91
C ASP A 167 -21.85 -4.49 4.59
N GLU A 168 -21.99 -3.77 3.47
CA GLU A 168 -22.11 -4.37 2.13
C GLU A 168 -20.90 -5.25 1.77
N LEU A 169 -19.69 -4.75 2.03
CA LEU A 169 -18.44 -5.44 1.71
C LEU A 169 -18.21 -6.66 2.62
N PHE A 170 -18.52 -6.57 3.92
CA PHE A 170 -18.48 -7.72 4.82
C PHE A 170 -19.47 -8.81 4.43
N ARG A 171 -20.68 -8.46 3.96
CA ARG A 171 -21.61 -9.46 3.43
C ARG A 171 -21.05 -10.14 2.19
N LYS A 172 -20.48 -9.38 1.25
CA LYS A 172 -19.85 -9.96 0.05
C LYS A 172 -18.68 -10.88 0.40
N TYR A 173 -17.85 -10.51 1.38
CA TYR A 173 -16.82 -11.40 1.91
C TYR A 173 -17.40 -12.71 2.44
N LEU A 174 -18.46 -12.63 3.25
CA LEU A 174 -19.12 -13.81 3.84
C LEU A 174 -19.89 -14.67 2.82
N GLU A 175 -20.33 -14.09 1.71
CA GLU A 175 -20.91 -14.82 0.58
C GLU A 175 -19.84 -15.67 -0.13
N LEU A 176 -18.65 -15.10 -0.35
CA LEU A 176 -17.53 -15.77 -1.01
C LEU A 176 -16.87 -16.80 -0.09
N GLU A 177 -16.62 -16.43 1.17
CA GLU A 177 -16.00 -17.28 2.19
C GLU A 177 -16.80 -17.30 3.50
N PRO A 178 -17.88 -18.11 3.58
CA PRO A 178 -18.71 -18.20 4.79
C PRO A 178 -17.96 -18.72 6.03
N ARG A 179 -16.80 -19.36 5.83
CA ARG A 179 -15.92 -19.92 6.87
C ARG A 179 -14.45 -19.49 6.65
N GLY A 180 -14.24 -18.34 6.02
CA GLY A 180 -12.90 -17.78 5.82
C GLY A 180 -12.25 -17.36 7.14
N GLU A 181 -10.96 -17.00 7.08
CA GLU A 181 -10.15 -16.62 8.24
C GLU A 181 -10.79 -15.50 9.09
N HIS A 182 -11.45 -14.55 8.44
CA HIS A 182 -12.06 -13.38 9.08
C HIS A 182 -13.59 -13.47 9.19
N ALA A 183 -14.18 -14.65 8.99
CA ALA A 183 -15.64 -14.80 8.92
C ALA A 183 -16.33 -14.37 10.22
N ASP A 184 -15.76 -14.67 11.39
CA ASP A 184 -16.37 -14.31 12.67
C ASP A 184 -16.28 -12.80 12.94
N GLU A 185 -15.17 -12.15 12.56
CA GLU A 185 -15.04 -10.69 12.64
C GLU A 185 -16.03 -9.99 11.69
N ALA A 186 -16.10 -10.47 10.45
CA ALA A 186 -17.02 -9.93 9.46
C ALA A 186 -18.47 -10.04 9.92
N ARG A 187 -18.88 -11.18 10.49
CA ARG A 187 -20.23 -11.38 11.07
C ARG A 187 -20.48 -10.43 12.23
N GLY A 188 -19.51 -10.27 13.13
CA GLY A 188 -19.61 -9.35 14.26
C GLY A 188 -19.73 -7.88 13.84
N SER A 189 -19.20 -7.54 12.66
CA SER A 189 -19.19 -6.18 12.11
C SER A 189 -20.43 -5.84 11.29
N LEU A 190 -21.31 -6.81 11.00
CA LEU A 190 -22.53 -6.55 10.26
C LEU A 190 -23.49 -5.65 11.04
N LEU A 191 -24.06 -4.68 10.35
CA LEU A 191 -25.13 -3.87 10.92
C LEU A 191 -26.33 -4.76 11.16
N LYS A 192 -26.88 -4.67 12.38
CA LYS A 192 -28.16 -5.33 12.68
C LYS A 192 -29.18 -4.76 11.71
N LEU A 193 -29.78 -5.65 10.93
CA LEU A 193 -30.87 -5.31 10.03
C LEU A 193 -31.97 -4.64 10.85
N VAL A 194 -32.00 -3.31 10.88
CA VAL A 194 -33.22 -2.59 11.14
C VAL A 194 -34.05 -2.92 9.91
N ARG A 195 -34.88 -3.97 9.99
CA ARG A 195 -35.94 -4.13 8.98
C ARG A 195 -36.56 -2.75 8.91
N PRO A 196 -36.56 -2.06 7.76
CA PRO A 196 -37.42 -0.91 7.63
C PRO A 196 -38.77 -1.43 8.08
N VAL A 197 -39.40 -0.72 9.04
CA VAL A 197 -40.79 -0.95 9.35
C VAL A 197 -41.44 -0.88 7.98
N SER A 198 -41.75 -2.04 7.40
CA SER A 198 -42.55 -2.12 6.21
C SER A 198 -43.76 -1.32 6.61
N ASP A 199 -43.96 -0.18 5.96
CA ASP A 199 -45.10 0.69 6.20
C ASP A 199 -46.26 -0.23 6.49
N ARG A 200 -46.79 -0.16 7.71
CA ARG A 200 -48.07 -0.80 7.98
C ARG A 200 -48.99 -0.11 7.00
N SER A 201 -49.21 -0.72 5.83
CA SER A 201 -50.25 -0.28 4.92
C SER A 201 -51.49 -0.20 5.80
N PRO A 202 -52.11 0.98 5.98
CA PRO A 202 -53.37 1.05 6.67
C PRO A 202 -54.29 0.15 5.86
N GLY A 203 -54.71 -0.95 6.47
CA GLY A 203 -55.65 -1.86 5.86
C GLY A 203 -56.86 -1.06 5.44
N GLN A 204 -57.11 -0.99 4.13
CA GLN A 204 -58.44 -0.74 3.62
C GLN A 204 -59.37 -1.80 4.22
N GLY A 205 -60.36 -1.34 4.97
CA GLY A 205 -61.41 -2.24 5.45
C GLY A 205 -62.38 -1.68 6.47
N ARG A 206 -63.28 -0.79 6.01
CA ARG A 206 -64.68 -0.58 6.49
C ARG A 206 -64.82 0.05 7.89
N GLY A 207 -65.59 1.10 8.13
CA GLY A 207 -66.62 1.85 7.39
C GLY A 207 -67.56 2.47 8.43
N ALA A 208 -68.16 3.64 8.12
CA ALA A 208 -69.37 4.23 8.78
C ALA A 208 -69.21 4.56 10.30
N ASP A 209 -69.53 5.72 10.87
CA ASP A 209 -70.44 6.84 10.60
C ASP A 209 -70.01 8.06 11.45
N GLU A 210 -70.80 9.14 11.37
CA GLU A 210 -70.84 10.37 12.21
C GLU A 210 -70.11 11.63 11.71
N GLU A 211 -70.84 12.37 10.86
CA GLU A 211 -70.93 13.84 10.91
C GLU A 211 -71.23 14.32 12.35
N VAL A 212 -70.67 15.46 12.78
CA VAL A 212 -71.39 16.59 13.43
C VAL A 212 -70.45 17.81 13.47
N GLU A 213 -70.78 18.79 12.62
CA GLU A 213 -71.01 20.22 12.92
C GLU A 213 -69.96 21.08 13.66
N SER A 214 -69.52 22.16 12.99
CA SER A 214 -68.98 23.38 13.63
C SER A 214 -70.09 24.14 14.38
N PRO A 215 -69.75 25.07 15.29
CA PRO A 215 -69.89 26.48 14.89
C PRO A 215 -68.81 27.44 15.43
N ALA A 216 -68.79 28.61 14.78
CA ALA A 216 -67.99 29.79 15.04
C ALA A 216 -68.31 30.51 16.37
N ALA A 217 -67.40 31.39 16.85
CA ALA A 217 -67.62 32.86 16.91
C ALA A 217 -66.61 33.60 17.84
N THR A 218 -66.14 34.77 17.34
CA THR A 218 -65.91 36.09 18.01
C THR A 218 -64.96 36.21 19.21
N GLU A 219 -63.83 36.91 19.06
CA GLU A 219 -63.59 38.36 19.30
C GLU A 219 -63.46 38.74 20.79
N ASP A 220 -62.31 39.31 21.19
CA ASP A 220 -62.14 40.73 21.57
C ASP A 220 -60.89 40.96 22.47
N GLY A 221 -60.26 42.13 22.33
CA GLY A 221 -59.71 42.83 23.50
C GLY A 221 -58.19 43.02 23.65
N GLY A 222 -57.60 43.93 22.88
CA GLY A 222 -56.99 45.13 23.50
C GLY A 222 -55.47 45.21 23.81
N ALA A 223 -54.91 46.37 23.37
CA ALA A 223 -53.88 47.19 24.01
C ALA A 223 -52.39 47.10 23.55
N MET A 224 -52.10 47.88 22.50
CA MET A 224 -50.89 48.74 22.34
C MET A 224 -51.07 50.06 23.14
N PRO A 225 -50.15 51.07 23.21
CA PRO A 225 -48.87 51.27 22.49
C PRO A 225 -47.70 51.87 23.34
N GLY A 226 -46.51 52.00 22.73
CA GLY A 226 -45.46 52.88 23.25
C GLY A 226 -44.29 53.17 22.30
N ARG A 227 -44.47 54.20 21.44
CA ARG A 227 -43.50 55.19 20.89
C ARG A 227 -42.00 54.80 20.78
N GLY A 228 -41.26 55.07 19.71
CA GLY A 228 -41.42 55.99 18.57
C GLY A 228 -40.04 56.53 18.15
N GLY A 229 -39.88 56.85 16.84
CA GLY A 229 -38.77 57.65 16.25
C GLY A 229 -37.58 56.81 15.74
N ARG A 230 -37.40 56.56 14.42
CA ARG A 230 -36.87 57.44 13.33
C ARG A 230 -35.48 58.01 13.71
N THR A 231 -34.38 57.88 12.95
CA THR A 231 -34.06 58.08 11.52
C THR A 231 -32.71 57.38 11.21
N ARG A 232 -32.49 56.64 10.11
CA ARG A 232 -32.04 57.00 8.73
C ARG A 232 -30.69 57.76 8.60
N GLU A 233 -29.83 57.21 7.72
CA GLU A 233 -28.63 57.78 7.02
C GLU A 233 -27.38 58.04 7.88
N GLU A 234 -26.13 57.84 7.46
CA GLU A 234 -25.52 57.68 6.13
C GLU A 234 -24.06 57.15 6.27
N ALA A 235 -23.56 56.53 5.19
CA ALA A 235 -22.18 56.48 4.66
C ALA A 235 -20.92 56.49 5.57
N GLY A 236 -19.98 55.58 5.23
CA GLY A 236 -18.58 55.97 5.00
C GLY A 236 -17.47 55.16 5.68
N ALA A 237 -16.58 54.63 4.83
CA ALA A 237 -15.15 54.39 5.05
C ALA A 237 -14.66 53.14 5.85
N ALA A 238 -13.98 52.25 5.10
CA ALA A 238 -12.87 51.42 5.57
C ALA A 238 -11.58 52.30 5.73
N PRO A 239 -10.38 51.79 6.09
CA PRO A 239 -9.99 50.41 6.45
C PRO A 239 -9.07 50.35 7.71
N ALA A 240 -8.74 49.14 8.19
CA ALA A 240 -7.36 48.75 8.54
C ALA A 240 -7.32 47.39 9.26
N ALA A 241 -6.24 46.68 8.93
CA ALA A 241 -5.83 45.38 9.40
C ALA A 241 -5.64 45.27 10.92
N THR A 242 -5.82 44.06 11.45
CA THR A 242 -4.93 43.47 12.46
C THR A 242 -5.17 41.96 12.53
N SER A 243 -4.10 41.21 12.29
CA SER A 243 -4.03 39.75 12.46
C SER A 243 -4.17 39.36 13.94
N PRO A 244 -4.59 38.12 14.25
CA PRO A 244 -4.84 37.67 15.63
C PRO A 244 -3.55 37.19 16.33
N PRO A 245 -3.52 37.17 17.67
CA PRO A 245 -2.49 36.47 18.42
C PRO A 245 -2.95 35.08 18.89
N THR A 246 -1.98 34.27 19.32
CA THR A 246 -2.07 33.05 20.15
C THR A 246 -2.71 31.81 19.47
N GLY A 247 -2.19 30.60 19.57
CA GLY A 247 -1.34 29.97 20.58
C GLY A 247 -1.99 28.64 21.00
N GLY A 248 -1.21 27.62 21.33
CA GLY A 248 -1.69 26.45 22.07
C GLY A 248 -1.86 25.18 21.23
N GLY A 249 -1.08 24.17 21.59
CA GLY A 249 -0.99 22.88 20.91
C GLY A 249 -2.28 22.07 20.87
N ALA A 250 -2.36 21.22 19.86
CA ALA A 250 -3.28 20.11 19.79
C ALA A 250 -2.47 18.82 19.68
N THR A 251 -2.53 18.02 20.74
CA THR A 251 -2.14 16.63 20.78
C THR A 251 -2.87 15.84 19.69
N ALA A 252 -2.12 15.18 18.81
CA ALA A 252 -2.67 14.22 17.86
C ALA A 252 -3.16 12.96 18.59
N PRO A 253 -4.34 12.41 18.26
CA PRO A 253 -4.74 11.12 18.78
C PRO A 253 -3.88 10.03 18.13
N SER A 254 -3.15 9.30 18.98
CA SER A 254 -2.45 8.06 18.64
C SER A 254 -3.46 6.99 18.23
N GLY A 255 -3.83 6.96 16.95
CA GLY A 255 -4.46 5.79 16.33
C GLY A 255 -3.46 4.65 16.22
N ARG A 256 -3.83 3.45 16.69
CA ARG A 256 -3.06 2.23 16.41
C ARG A 256 -3.11 1.98 14.90
N PRO A 257 -1.99 1.68 14.23
CA PRO A 257 -2.04 1.35 12.81
C PRO A 257 -2.92 0.09 12.60
N VAL A 258 -3.86 0.18 11.65
CA VAL A 258 -4.71 -0.94 11.23
C VAL A 258 -3.81 -2.01 10.63
N ARG A 259 -3.76 -3.17 11.29
CA ARG A 259 -2.94 -4.30 10.87
C ARG A 259 -3.75 -5.18 9.92
N VAL A 260 -3.71 -4.85 8.63
CA VAL A 260 -4.10 -5.80 7.58
C VAL A 260 -2.93 -6.76 7.46
N ASP A 261 -3.00 -7.90 8.16
CA ASP A 261 -1.95 -8.90 8.07
C ASP A 261 -1.85 -9.39 6.61
N PRO A 262 -0.63 -9.45 6.03
CA PRO A 262 -0.47 -9.94 4.67
C PRO A 262 -0.96 -11.38 4.59
N PRO A 263 -1.52 -11.81 3.44
CA PRO A 263 -2.09 -13.15 3.31
C PRO A 263 -1.00 -14.17 3.62
N SER A 264 -1.31 -15.14 4.47
CA SER A 264 -0.41 -16.24 4.79
C SER A 264 0.10 -16.88 3.49
N PRO A 265 1.40 -17.19 3.35
CA PRO A 265 1.91 -17.84 2.16
C PRO A 265 1.19 -19.17 1.99
N ASN A 266 0.34 -19.24 0.97
CA ASN A 266 -0.35 -20.45 0.55
C ASN A 266 0.68 -21.60 0.55
N PRO A 267 0.47 -22.70 1.30
CA PRO A 267 1.35 -23.85 1.22
C PRO A 267 1.17 -24.44 -0.17
N VAL A 268 2.04 -24.05 -1.10
CA VAL A 268 2.21 -24.77 -2.35
C VAL A 268 2.55 -26.19 -1.91
N GLN A 269 1.58 -27.09 -2.07
CA GLN A 269 1.81 -28.51 -1.94
C GLN A 269 2.92 -28.87 -2.91
N VAL A 270 4.12 -29.07 -2.38
CA VAL A 270 5.18 -29.76 -3.09
C VAL A 270 4.72 -31.22 -3.17
N GLN A 271 3.96 -31.53 -4.22
CA GLN A 271 3.72 -32.91 -4.61
C GLN A 271 5.09 -33.54 -4.85
N GLY A 272 5.40 -34.54 -4.03
CA GLY A 272 6.70 -35.16 -3.98
C GLY A 272 7.03 -35.90 -5.28
N THR A 273 8.18 -35.56 -5.85
CA THR A 273 8.98 -36.51 -6.61
C THR A 273 9.98 -37.15 -5.64
N ARG A 274 9.56 -38.26 -5.03
CA ARG A 274 10.50 -39.25 -4.49
C ARG A 274 11.04 -40.03 -5.68
N ASP A 275 12.11 -39.55 -6.30
CA ASP A 275 12.91 -40.39 -7.19
C ASP A 275 14.07 -41.00 -6.41
N THR A 276 13.95 -42.32 -6.29
CA THR A 276 14.84 -43.30 -5.69
C THR A 276 16.22 -43.28 -6.35
N LEU A 277 17.26 -42.92 -5.61
CA LEU A 277 18.63 -43.34 -5.94
C LEU A 277 18.95 -44.59 -5.15
N ALA A 278 18.71 -45.73 -5.80
CA ALA A 278 19.19 -47.03 -5.38
C ALA A 278 20.73 -47.08 -5.46
N THR A 279 21.34 -47.60 -4.40
CA THR A 279 22.75 -48.00 -4.33
C THR A 279 22.97 -49.23 -5.22
N PRO A 280 24.03 -49.30 -6.06
CA PRO A 280 24.34 -50.54 -6.76
C PRO A 280 25.08 -51.53 -5.82
N PRO A 281 24.88 -52.85 -5.98
CA PRO A 281 25.54 -53.83 -5.12
C PRO A 281 26.99 -54.11 -5.54
N ARG A 282 27.85 -54.17 -4.51
CA ARG A 282 29.23 -54.68 -4.40
C ARG A 282 30.17 -54.58 -5.61
#